data_AF-A0A7S2V5L2-F1
#
_entry.id   AF-A0A7S2V5L2-F1
#
_cell.length_a   1.000
_cell.length_b   1.000
_cell.length_c   1.000
_cell.angle_alpha   90.00
_cell.angle_beta   90.00
_cell.angle_gamma   90.00
#
_symmetry.space_group_name_H-M   'P 1'
#
loop_
_entity.id
_entity.type
_entity.pdbx_description
1 polymer ?
#
loop_
_entity_poly.entity_id
_entity_poly.type
_entity_poly.pdbx_seq_one_letter_code
_entity_poly.pdbx_strand_id
1 'polypeptide(L)'
;TAVSFRDLCLLRIFQIALTTLKQLQMRSVVGATPEQEDKMATQSLTLSTNCLGYDFIGTNPDESAEDVGTIQIPSSWRSVVQDLSTMDLLFEFYKTSKPAASSQAMQSLILLSAVRRSLFPTDKDRAAFLARLMKGMRDILQGQLGLQHLENYHEFCRLL
;
A
#
# COMPACT_ATOMS: atom_id res chain seq x y z
N THR A 1 8.31 -11.37 -21.33
CA THR A 1 7.08 -12.08 -20.91
C THR A 1 6.56 -11.45 -19.63
N ALA A 2 5.32 -11.73 -19.19
CA ALA A 2 4.77 -11.19 -17.94
C ALA A 2 5.64 -11.53 -16.71
N VAL A 3 6.18 -12.76 -16.67
CA VAL A 3 7.12 -13.23 -15.64
C VAL A 3 8.37 -12.35 -15.56
N SER A 4 9.03 -12.08 -16.69
CA SER A 4 10.23 -11.22 -16.70
C SER A 4 9.93 -9.79 -16.24
N PHE A 5 8.75 -9.25 -16.55
CA PHE A 5 8.35 -7.92 -16.07
C PHE A 5 8.14 -7.90 -14.56
N ARG A 6 7.42 -8.90 -14.02
CA ARG A 6 7.20 -9.09 -12.57
C ARG A 6 8.53 -9.15 -11.81
N ASP A 7 9.47 -9.95 -12.31
CA ASP A 7 10.71 -10.26 -11.58
C ASP A 7 11.78 -9.17 -11.73
N LEU A 8 11.83 -8.46 -12.86
CA LEU A 8 12.91 -7.51 -13.17
C LEU A 8 12.51 -6.04 -13.02
N CYS A 9 11.23 -5.70 -13.24
CA CYS A 9 10.80 -4.31 -13.37
C CYS A 9 9.84 -3.87 -12.26
N LEU A 10 8.90 -4.73 -11.87
CA LEU A 10 7.76 -4.32 -11.04
C LEU A 10 8.18 -3.78 -9.66
N LEU A 11 9.18 -4.40 -9.01
CA LEU A 11 9.72 -3.89 -7.74
C LEU A 11 10.31 -2.49 -7.90
N ARG A 12 11.04 -2.25 -8.99
CA ARG A 12 11.65 -0.95 -9.26
C ARG A 12 10.59 0.13 -9.50
N ILE A 13 9.51 -0.22 -10.18
CA ILE A 13 8.36 0.68 -10.40
C ILE A 13 7.71 1.03 -9.05
N PHE A 14 7.51 0.03 -8.18
CA PHE A 14 6.98 0.26 -6.84
C PHE A 14 7.89 1.18 -6.01
N GLN A 15 9.21 0.96 -6.06
CA GLN A 15 10.19 1.81 -5.36
C GLN A 15 10.21 3.25 -5.88
N ILE A 16 10.02 3.45 -7.19
CA ILE A 16 9.87 4.81 -7.76
C ILE A 16 8.63 5.48 -7.18
N ALA A 17 7.49 4.79 -7.16
CA ALA A 17 6.25 5.33 -6.59
C ALA A 17 6.43 5.75 -5.13
N LEU A 18 7.04 4.89 -4.30
CA LEU A 18 7.33 5.20 -2.90
C LEU A 18 8.32 6.37 -2.74
N THR A 19 9.34 6.44 -3.60
CA THR A 19 10.32 7.54 -3.58
C THR A 19 9.65 8.86 -3.90
N THR A 20 8.77 8.90 -4.90
CA THR A 20 7.98 10.09 -5.24
C THR A 20 7.08 10.50 -4.07
N LEU A 21 6.40 9.56 -3.43
CA LEU A 21 5.58 9.84 -2.25
C LEU A 21 6.40 10.40 -1.07
N LYS A 22 7.60 9.86 -0.83
CA LYS A 22 8.52 10.39 0.19
C LYS A 22 8.96 11.82 -0.13
N GLN A 23 9.29 12.11 -1.39
CA GLN A 23 9.67 13.47 -1.83
C GLN A 23 8.53 14.47 -1.65
N LEU A 24 7.30 14.07 -1.97
CA LEU A 24 6.09 14.88 -1.76
C LEU A 24 5.85 15.14 -0.26
N GLN A 25 5.96 14.11 0.59
CA GLN A 25 5.85 14.24 2.04
C GLN A 25 6.89 15.20 2.61
N MET A 26 8.12 15.15 2.09
CA MET A 26 9.22 16.02 2.50
C MET A 26 9.16 17.43 1.87
N ARG A 27 8.16 17.72 1.03
CA ARG A 27 8.04 18.97 0.25
C ARG A 27 9.33 19.29 -0.52
N SER A 28 9.97 18.26 -1.07
CA SER A 28 11.25 18.37 -1.77
C SER A 28 11.10 18.42 -3.29
N VAL A 29 9.88 18.54 -3.82
CA VAL A 29 9.62 18.62 -5.26
C VAL A 29 9.81 20.06 -5.72
N VAL A 30 10.93 20.33 -6.39
CA VAL A 30 11.27 21.69 -6.84
C VAL A 30 10.49 22.04 -8.11
N GLY A 31 9.79 23.18 -8.07
CA GLY A 31 9.14 23.77 -9.25
C GLY A 31 7.77 23.17 -9.61
N ALA A 32 7.20 22.30 -8.77
CA ALA A 32 5.82 21.84 -8.92
C ALA A 32 4.84 22.80 -8.25
N THR A 33 3.67 23.02 -8.86
CA THR A 33 2.54 23.69 -8.20
C THR A 33 1.83 22.72 -7.24
N PRO A 34 1.04 23.21 -6.27
CA PRO A 34 0.27 22.34 -5.39
C PRO A 34 -0.64 21.35 -6.14
N GLU A 35 -1.25 21.76 -7.25
CA GLU A 35 -2.09 20.88 -8.07
C GLU A 35 -1.28 19.79 -8.78
N GLN A 36 -0.03 20.09 -9.17
CA GLN A 36 0.87 19.10 -9.73
C GLN A 36 1.32 18.11 -8.66
N GLU A 37 1.62 18.57 -7.44
CA GLU A 37 1.96 17.71 -6.31
C GLU A 37 0.79 16.77 -5.96
N ASP A 38 -0.44 17.27 -5.88
CA ASP A 38 -1.64 16.46 -5.64
C ASP A 38 -1.86 15.39 -6.72
N LYS A 39 -1.64 15.76 -7.99
CA LYS A 39 -1.72 14.82 -9.11
C LYS A 39 -0.62 13.77 -9.03
N MET A 40 0.61 14.16 -8.71
CA MET A 40 1.74 13.25 -8.53
C MET A 40 1.50 12.29 -7.36
N ALA A 41 0.94 12.76 -6.24
CA ALA A 41 0.55 11.93 -5.11
C ALA A 41 -0.47 10.88 -5.53
N THR A 42 -1.55 11.32 -6.19
CA THR A 42 -2.60 10.43 -6.69
C THR A 42 -2.05 9.36 -7.64
N GLN A 43 -1.23 9.77 -8.62
CA GLN A 43 -0.63 8.84 -9.58
C GLN A 43 0.33 7.86 -8.93
N SER A 44 1.13 8.30 -7.95
CA SER A 44 2.07 7.46 -7.24
C SER A 44 1.38 6.47 -6.30
N LEU A 45 0.27 6.86 -5.67
CA LEU A 45 -0.56 5.94 -4.87
C LEU A 45 -1.24 4.90 -5.76
N THR A 46 -1.83 5.31 -6.88
CA THR A 46 -2.40 4.37 -7.87
C THR A 46 -1.33 3.40 -8.39
N LEU A 47 -0.13 3.89 -8.68
CA LEU A 47 0.98 3.05 -9.12
C LEU A 47 1.40 2.05 -8.03
N SER A 48 1.43 2.49 -6.77
CA SER A 48 1.71 1.64 -5.61
C SER A 48 0.68 0.53 -5.46
N THR A 49 -0.61 0.89 -5.52
CA THR A 49 -1.73 -0.04 -5.50
C THR A 49 -1.62 -1.06 -6.64
N ASN A 50 -1.36 -0.62 -7.87
CA ASN A 50 -1.23 -1.51 -9.02
C ASN A 50 -0.04 -2.45 -8.91
N CYS A 51 1.07 -2.01 -8.31
CA CYS A 51 2.24 -2.86 -8.08
C CYS A 51 1.96 -3.93 -7.02
N LEU A 52 1.33 -3.55 -5.91
CA LEU A 52 0.98 -4.47 -4.83
C LEU A 52 -0.14 -5.44 -5.21
N GLY A 53 -1.08 -4.98 -6.05
CA GLY A 53 -2.22 -5.76 -6.55
C GLY A 53 -1.93 -6.53 -7.83
N TYR A 54 -0.67 -6.56 -8.27
CA TYR A 54 -0.28 -7.36 -9.43
C TYR A 54 -0.56 -8.86 -9.16
N ASP A 55 -1.03 -9.58 -10.18
CA ASP A 55 -1.21 -11.03 -10.09
C ASP A 55 0.16 -11.73 -10.16
N PHE A 56 0.77 -11.95 -8.98
CA PHE A 56 2.09 -12.54 -8.87
C PHE A 56 2.13 -14.04 -9.21
N ILE A 57 1.00 -14.74 -9.13
CA ILE A 57 0.90 -16.19 -9.35
C ILE A 57 0.57 -16.48 -10.82
N GLY A 58 -0.14 -15.55 -11.47
CA GLY A 58 -0.85 -15.80 -12.72
C GLY A 58 -2.25 -16.35 -12.40
N THR A 59 -3.21 -16.09 -13.27
CA THR A 59 -4.64 -16.43 -13.09
C THR A 59 -4.78 -17.84 -12.54
N ASN A 60 -5.07 -17.94 -11.26
CA ASN A 60 -5.26 -19.21 -10.56
C ASN A 60 -6.74 -19.58 -10.75
N PRO A 61 -7.07 -20.62 -11.54
CA PRO A 61 -8.47 -20.95 -11.83
C PRO A 61 -9.17 -21.69 -10.68
N ASP A 62 -8.49 -21.90 -9.54
CA ASP A 62 -8.99 -22.72 -8.44
C ASP A 62 -9.22 -21.85 -7.18
N GLU A 63 -10.43 -21.31 -7.06
CA GLU A 63 -10.91 -20.51 -5.93
C GLU A 63 -11.18 -21.35 -4.66
N SER A 64 -10.82 -22.64 -4.67
CA SER A 64 -11.12 -23.61 -3.60
C SER A 64 -10.07 -23.68 -2.48
N ALA A 65 -8.97 -22.92 -2.56
CA ALA A 65 -7.88 -22.95 -1.58
C ALA A 65 -8.16 -22.08 -0.34
N GLU A 66 -7.78 -22.54 0.85
CA GLU A 66 -7.89 -21.84 2.15
C GLU A 66 -7.16 -20.47 2.23
N ASP A 67 -6.53 -20.04 1.14
CA ASP A 67 -5.71 -18.83 1.00
C ASP A 67 -6.43 -17.73 0.18
N VAL A 68 -7.76 -17.75 0.10
CA VAL A 68 -8.56 -16.71 -0.56
C VAL A 68 -8.22 -15.35 0.04
N GLY A 69 -7.74 -14.44 -0.80
CA GLY A 69 -7.41 -13.07 -0.41
C GLY A 69 -5.97 -12.84 0.04
N THR A 70 -5.06 -13.82 -0.05
CA THR A 70 -3.63 -13.60 0.27
C THR A 70 -2.75 -13.36 -0.95
N ILE A 71 -1.87 -12.36 -0.86
CA ILE A 71 -0.97 -11.95 -1.95
C ILE A 71 0.40 -12.65 -1.81
N GLN A 72 0.83 -13.29 -2.90
CA GLN A 72 2.12 -13.99 -3.01
C GLN A 72 3.23 -13.09 -3.57
N ILE A 73 3.64 -12.09 -2.80
CA ILE A 73 4.73 -11.20 -3.22
C ILE A 73 6.08 -11.94 -3.19
N PRO A 74 6.94 -11.80 -4.22
CA PRO A 74 8.28 -12.35 -4.22
C PRO A 74 9.12 -11.92 -3.00
N SER A 75 9.95 -12.81 -2.51
CA SER A 75 10.80 -12.58 -1.33
C SER A 75 11.80 -11.43 -1.49
N SER A 76 12.11 -11.03 -2.73
CA SER A 76 12.94 -9.85 -3.04
C SER A 76 12.29 -8.51 -2.65
N TRP A 77 10.97 -8.47 -2.49
CA TRP A 77 10.23 -7.28 -2.06
C TRP A 77 10.17 -7.13 -0.54
N ARG A 78 10.58 -8.17 0.20
CA ARG A 78 10.45 -8.28 1.66
C ARG A 78 10.86 -7.00 2.39
N SER A 79 12.02 -6.45 2.07
CA SER A 79 12.57 -5.27 2.74
C SER A 79 11.71 -4.03 2.58
N VAL A 80 11.02 -3.87 1.44
CA VAL A 80 10.17 -2.70 1.16
C VAL A 80 8.77 -2.90 1.74
N VAL A 81 8.22 -4.12 1.63
CA VAL A 81 6.87 -4.46 2.09
C VAL A 81 6.76 -4.49 3.62
N GLN A 82 7.81 -4.96 4.31
CA GLN A 82 7.83 -5.04 5.77
C GLN A 82 8.27 -3.75 6.46
N ASP A 83 8.79 -2.79 5.70
CA ASP A 83 9.25 -1.52 6.25
C ASP A 83 8.06 -0.75 6.83
N LEU A 84 8.10 -0.54 8.15
CA LEU A 84 7.08 0.22 8.86
C LEU A 84 6.99 1.66 8.34
N SER A 85 8.10 2.23 7.82
CA SER A 85 8.10 3.58 7.25
C SER A 85 7.26 3.67 5.96
N THR A 86 7.18 2.57 5.18
CA THR A 86 6.28 2.49 4.03
C THR A 86 4.82 2.53 4.49
N MET A 87 4.49 1.80 5.55
CA MET A 87 3.14 1.80 6.12
C MET A 87 2.79 3.16 6.72
N ASP A 88 3.73 3.79 7.44
CA ASP A 88 3.60 5.15 7.99
C ASP A 88 3.30 6.16 6.89
N LEU A 89 4.05 6.10 5.78
CA LEU A 89 3.87 6.97 4.62
C LEU A 89 2.45 6.83 4.03
N LEU A 90 1.97 5.61 3.83
CA LEU A 90 0.62 5.38 3.29
C LEU A 90 -0.48 5.87 4.23
N PHE A 91 -0.34 5.64 5.55
CA PHE A 91 -1.26 6.21 6.53
C PHE A 91 -1.24 7.74 6.51
N GLU A 92 -0.08 8.37 6.36
CA GLU A 92 0.02 9.83 6.29
C GLU A 92 -0.72 10.38 5.06
N PHE A 93 -0.53 9.77 3.89
CA PHE A 93 -1.28 10.16 2.68
C PHE A 93 -2.78 9.95 2.84
N TYR A 94 -3.22 8.86 3.48
CA TYR A 94 -4.64 8.67 3.79
C TYR A 94 -5.21 9.82 4.64
N LYS A 95 -4.47 10.24 5.67
CA LYS A 95 -4.91 11.26 6.63
C LYS A 95 -4.90 12.68 6.06
N THR A 96 -3.96 12.98 5.17
CA THR A 96 -3.69 14.35 4.69
C THR A 96 -4.26 14.65 3.31
N SER A 97 -4.64 13.62 2.56
CA SER A 97 -5.20 13.76 1.21
C SER A 97 -6.72 13.59 1.20
N LYS A 98 -7.35 14.03 0.11
CA LYS A 98 -8.78 13.76 -0.16
C LYS A 98 -8.92 12.58 -1.14
N PRO A 99 -10.10 11.96 -1.23
CA PRO A 99 -10.39 11.05 -2.35
C PRO A 99 -10.18 11.76 -3.70
N ALA A 100 -9.63 11.09 -4.72
CA ALA A 100 -9.34 9.66 -4.81
C ALA A 100 -8.01 9.20 -4.19
N ALA A 101 -7.09 10.11 -3.84
CA ALA A 101 -5.76 9.77 -3.34
C ALA A 101 -5.82 9.02 -2.00
N SER A 102 -6.61 9.50 -1.04
CA SER A 102 -6.78 8.79 0.24
C SER A 102 -7.34 7.37 0.04
N SER A 103 -8.29 7.19 -0.88
CA SER A 103 -8.86 5.88 -1.20
C SER A 103 -7.78 4.92 -1.72
N GLN A 104 -6.88 5.41 -2.59
CA GLN A 104 -5.74 4.63 -3.09
C GLN A 104 -4.72 4.30 -2.00
N ALA A 105 -4.47 5.22 -1.07
CA ALA A 105 -3.61 4.95 0.08
C ALA A 105 -4.17 3.82 0.96
N MET A 106 -5.49 3.83 1.22
CA MET A 106 -6.19 2.76 1.95
C MET A 106 -6.13 1.43 1.19
N GLN A 107 -6.35 1.46 -0.13
CA GLN A 107 -6.24 0.26 -0.96
C GLN A 107 -4.84 -0.35 -0.92
N SER A 108 -3.79 0.48 -0.92
CA SER A 108 -2.41 0.00 -0.72
C SER A 108 -2.20 -0.64 0.66
N LEU A 109 -2.80 -0.09 1.73
CA LEU A 109 -2.75 -0.68 3.08
C LEU A 109 -3.47 -2.05 3.16
N ILE A 110 -4.62 -2.21 2.49
CA ILE A 110 -5.32 -3.49 2.37
C ILE A 110 -4.43 -4.53 1.67
N LEU A 111 -3.76 -4.14 0.59
CA LEU A 111 -2.88 -5.07 -0.12
C LEU A 111 -1.66 -5.45 0.74
N LEU A 112 -1.13 -4.52 1.52
CA LEU A 112 -0.08 -4.81 2.50
C LEU A 112 -0.55 -5.77 3.61
N SER A 113 -1.79 -5.64 4.09
CA SER A 113 -2.34 -6.56 5.11
C SER A 113 -2.62 -7.96 4.56
N ALA A 114 -2.88 -8.08 3.26
CA ALA A 114 -3.13 -9.33 2.56
C ALA A 114 -1.86 -10.16 2.27
N VAL A 115 -0.67 -9.65 2.58
CA VAL A 115 0.60 -10.36 2.34
C VAL A 115 0.72 -11.61 3.22
N ARG A 116 1.13 -12.73 2.62
CA ARG A 116 1.25 -14.01 3.34
C ARG A 116 2.26 -13.97 4.49
N ARG A 117 1.95 -14.74 5.54
CA ARG A 117 2.82 -14.92 6.72
C ARG A 117 4.25 -15.34 6.34
N SER A 118 4.41 -16.16 5.30
CA SER A 118 5.71 -16.65 4.82
C SER A 118 6.66 -15.55 4.34
N LEU A 119 6.16 -14.34 4.05
CA LEU A 119 7.05 -13.23 3.74
C LEU A 119 7.85 -12.81 4.97
N PHE A 120 7.30 -12.93 6.17
CA PHE A 120 7.92 -12.50 7.43
C PHE A 120 8.97 -13.51 7.91
N PRO A 121 10.24 -13.09 8.13
CA PRO A 121 11.30 -13.99 8.61
C PRO A 121 10.98 -14.62 9.96
N THR A 122 10.35 -13.85 10.85
CA THR A 122 9.97 -14.29 12.19
C THR A 122 8.55 -13.86 12.55
N ASP A 123 7.94 -14.56 13.50
CA ASP A 123 6.64 -14.17 14.07
C ASP A 123 6.72 -12.81 14.79
N LYS A 124 7.90 -12.44 15.30
CA LYS A 124 8.14 -11.12 15.90
C LYS A 124 8.03 -10.00 14.86
N ASP A 125 8.61 -10.17 13.68
CA ASP A 125 8.53 -9.18 12.60
C ASP A 125 7.09 -9.01 12.13
N ARG A 126 6.37 -10.13 11.96
CA ARG A 126 4.94 -10.11 11.62
C ARG A 126 4.11 -9.43 12.70
N ALA A 127 4.35 -9.73 13.97
CA ALA A 127 3.63 -9.11 15.08
C ALA A 127 3.86 -7.60 15.13
N ALA A 128 5.09 -7.13 14.89
CA ALA A 128 5.40 -5.70 14.82
C ALA A 128 4.67 -5.00 13.66
N PHE A 129 4.65 -5.62 12.48
CA PHE A 129 3.93 -5.14 11.31
C PHE A 129 2.42 -5.01 11.56
N LEU A 130 1.79 -6.08 12.07
CA LEU A 130 0.36 -6.08 12.39
C LEU A 130 0.03 -5.09 13.53
N ALA A 131 0.89 -4.99 14.54
CA ALA A 131 0.72 -4.02 15.62
C ALA A 131 0.71 -2.58 15.08
N ARG A 132 1.59 -2.27 14.12
CA ARG A 132 1.62 -0.97 13.47
C ARG A 132 0.36 -0.73 12.63
N LEU A 133 -0.09 -1.72 11.86
CA LEU A 133 -1.33 -1.63 11.06
C LEU A 133 -2.54 -1.35 11.96
N MET A 134 -2.73 -2.17 13.00
CA MET A 134 -3.82 -2.01 13.97
C MET A 134 -3.76 -0.66 14.68
N LYS A 135 -2.56 -0.15 14.99
CA LYS A 135 -2.42 1.20 15.56
C LYS A 135 -2.96 2.26 14.60
N GLY A 136 -2.58 2.21 13.32
CA GLY A 136 -3.08 3.16 12.33
C GLY A 136 -4.60 3.08 12.14
N MET A 137 -5.17 1.87 12.14
CA MET A 137 -6.63 1.68 12.08
C MET A 137 -7.34 2.26 13.31
N ARG A 138 -6.78 2.07 14.52
CA ARG A 138 -7.31 2.68 15.73
C ARG A 138 -7.26 4.21 15.67
N ASP A 139 -6.16 4.80 15.19
CA ASP A 139 -6.02 6.25 15.06
C ASP A 139 -7.09 6.82 14.10
N ILE A 140 -7.38 6.12 12.99
CA ILE A 140 -8.44 6.50 12.04
C ILE A 140 -9.82 6.47 12.71
N LEU A 141 -10.15 5.41 13.43
CA LEU A 141 -11.42 5.26 14.13
C LEU A 141 -11.61 6.30 15.23
N GLN A 142 -10.58 6.53 16.06
CA GLN A 142 -10.64 7.50 17.15
C GLN A 142 -10.78 8.94 16.65
N GLY A 143 -10.07 9.29 15.57
CA GLY A 143 -10.13 10.61 14.97
C GLY A 143 -11.24 10.80 13.92
N GLN A 144 -12.00 9.74 13.60
CA GLN A 144 -12.93 9.70 12.45
C GLN A 144 -12.29 10.20 11.14
N LEU A 145 -11.00 9.90 10.94
CA LEU A 145 -10.19 10.50 9.89
C LEU A 145 -10.63 10.01 8.51
N GLY A 146 -11.16 10.89 7.68
CA GLY A 146 -11.52 10.58 6.29
C GLY A 146 -12.76 9.70 6.12
N LEU A 147 -13.37 9.21 7.22
CA LEU A 147 -14.53 8.32 7.21
C LEU A 147 -15.84 9.00 6.79
N GLN A 148 -15.88 10.33 6.76
CA GLN A 148 -17.00 11.09 6.19
C GLN A 148 -17.14 10.92 4.67
N HIS A 149 -16.09 10.44 3.99
CA HIS A 149 -16.12 10.18 2.56
C HIS A 149 -16.50 8.72 2.31
N LEU A 150 -17.56 8.48 1.53
CA LEU A 150 -18.12 7.15 1.27
C LEU A 150 -17.06 6.16 0.73
N GLU A 151 -16.21 6.59 -0.19
CA GLU A 151 -15.12 5.77 -0.74
C GLU A 151 -14.14 5.32 0.34
N ASN A 152 -13.65 6.24 1.16
CA ASN A 152 -12.72 5.94 2.25
C ASN A 152 -13.37 5.03 3.31
N TYR A 153 -14.67 5.23 3.59
CA TYR A 153 -15.41 4.39 4.51
C TYR A 153 -15.50 2.94 3.99
N HIS A 154 -15.86 2.74 2.72
CA HIS A 154 -15.90 1.42 2.10
C HIS A 154 -14.53 0.74 2.10
N GLU A 155 -13.47 1.47 1.72
CA GLU A 155 -12.11 0.92 1.76
C GLU A 155 -11.69 0.59 3.20
N PHE A 156 -11.99 1.45 4.17
CA PHE A 156 -11.67 1.14 5.56
C PHE A 156 -12.40 -0.12 6.06
N CYS A 157 -13.67 -0.33 5.67
CA CYS A 157 -14.40 -1.55 5.98
C CYS A 157 -13.77 -2.80 5.34
N ARG A 158 -13.13 -2.69 4.17
CA ARG A 158 -12.41 -3.81 3.53
C ARG A 158 -11.09 -4.15 4.23
N LEU A 159 -10.54 -3.21 5.00
CA LEU A 159 -9.31 -3.43 5.78
C LEU A 159 -9.55 -4.16 7.11
N LEU A 160 -10.76 -4.03 7.69
CA LEU A 160 -11.17 -4.67 8.94
C LEU A 160 -11.38 -6.18 8.78
#